data_AF-A0A848RU91-F1
#
_entry.id   AF-A0A848RU91-F1
#
_cell.length_a   1.000
_cell.length_b   1.000
_cell.length_c   1.000
_cell.angle_alpha   90.00
_cell.angle_beta   90.00
_cell.angle_gamma   90.00
#
_symmetry.space_group_name_H-M   'P 1'
#
loop_
_entity.id
_entity.type
_entity.pdbx_description
1 polymer ?
#
loop_
_entity_poly.entity_id
_entity_poly.type
_entity_poly.pdbx_seq_one_letter_code
_entity_poly.pdbx_strand_id
1 'polypeptide(L)'
;MVTLIRTWPALCALGAGLVHLAVASSFTPWIVAVVIVLGLAELGWAVTALALQRPPAPRLTLAITLSPTAAVGLWALISVSAQHDEMTMRMPMTATGGMVLPLGAAAILDLVVALACASALRHVPRSESAPRISKSLAGIVLGAALVTGVTVPALAATNAGQHANTHMHM
;
A
#
# COMPACT_ATOMS: atom_id res chain seq x y z
N MET A 1 14.95 14.64 13.26
CA MET A 1 14.56 13.45 12.45
C MET A 1 13.10 13.49 11.98
N VAL A 2 12.38 14.58 12.28
CA VAL A 2 10.93 14.74 12.05
C VAL A 2 10.53 14.82 10.58
N THR A 3 11.34 15.41 9.70
CA THR A 3 11.02 15.49 8.26
C THR A 3 11.06 14.11 7.58
N LEU A 4 12.01 13.25 7.97
CA LEU A 4 12.16 11.89 7.44
C LEU A 4 10.91 11.04 7.69
N ILE A 5 10.40 11.10 8.92
CA ILE A 5 9.23 10.35 9.41
C ILE A 5 7.93 10.94 8.84
N ARG A 6 7.95 12.21 8.40
CA ARG A 6 6.77 12.90 7.84
C ARG A 6 6.52 12.58 6.37
N THR A 7 7.56 12.45 5.54
CA THR A 7 7.41 12.16 4.10
C THR A 7 7.24 10.68 3.78
N TRP A 8 7.80 9.79 4.59
CA TRP A 8 7.74 8.34 4.35
C TRP A 8 6.31 7.79 4.27
N PRO A 9 5.38 8.14 5.19
CA PRO A 9 4.00 7.64 5.14
C PRO A 9 3.29 8.08 3.87
N ALA A 10 3.57 9.29 3.38
CA ALA A 10 2.97 9.77 2.14
C ALA A 10 3.49 9.00 0.91
N LEU A 11 4.79 8.67 0.87
CA LEU A 11 5.36 7.81 -0.17
C LEU A 11 4.75 6.40 -0.12
N CYS A 12 4.56 5.83 1.08
CA CYS A 12 3.91 4.54 1.24
C CYS A 12 2.46 4.55 0.76
N ALA A 13 1.67 5.57 1.14
CA ALA A 13 0.30 5.72 0.66
C ALA A 13 0.23 5.89 -0.87
N LEU A 14 1.21 6.58 -1.47
CA LEU A 14 1.30 6.70 -2.92
C LEU A 14 1.56 5.34 -3.58
N GLY A 15 2.51 4.57 -3.05
CA GLY A 15 2.78 3.20 -3.54
C GLY A 15 1.58 2.27 -3.39
N ALA A 16 0.91 2.28 -2.23
CA ALA A 16 -0.30 1.49 -1.98
C ALA A 16 -1.41 1.84 -2.98
N GLY A 17 -1.66 3.14 -3.19
CA GLY A 17 -2.69 3.61 -4.12
C GLY A 17 -2.46 3.15 -5.55
N LEU A 18 -1.21 3.18 -6.01
CA LEU A 18 -0.85 2.65 -7.34
C LEU A 18 -1.08 1.14 -7.45
N VAL A 19 -0.72 0.39 -6.41
CA VAL A 19 -0.92 -1.07 -6.40
C VAL A 19 -2.42 -1.41 -6.39
N HIS A 20 -3.22 -0.76 -5.56
CA HIS A 20 -4.68 -0.95 -5.53
C HIS A 20 -5.31 -0.66 -6.90
N LEU A 21 -4.96 0.47 -7.53
CA LEU A 21 -5.44 0.80 -8.87
C LEU A 21 -5.06 -0.26 -9.92
N ALA A 22 -3.84 -0.79 -9.88
CA ALA A 22 -3.40 -1.81 -10.83
C ALA A 22 -4.12 -3.15 -10.63
N VAL A 23 -4.31 -3.57 -9.37
CA VAL A 23 -5.01 -4.82 -9.03
C VAL A 23 -6.51 -4.72 -9.30
N ALA A 24 -7.08 -3.50 -9.35
CA ALA A 24 -8.51 -3.29 -9.61
C ALA A 24 -9.01 -4.03 -10.86
N SER A 25 -8.19 -4.09 -11.92
CA SER A 25 -8.51 -4.79 -13.18
C SER A 25 -8.74 -6.30 -13.04
N SER A 26 -8.34 -6.89 -11.92
CA SER A 26 -8.42 -8.31 -11.66
C SER A 26 -9.67 -8.74 -10.87
N PHE A 27 -10.54 -7.79 -10.48
CA PHE A 27 -11.73 -8.07 -9.67
C PHE A 27 -13.05 -7.98 -10.46
N THR A 28 -14.12 -8.51 -9.86
CA THR A 28 -15.52 -8.38 -10.34
C THR A 28 -15.95 -6.90 -10.37
N PRO A 29 -16.78 -6.43 -11.33
CA PRO A 29 -17.04 -5.00 -11.58
C PRO A 29 -17.42 -4.15 -10.36
N TRP A 30 -18.21 -4.69 -9.43
CA TRP A 30 -18.60 -3.96 -8.21
C TRP A 30 -17.44 -3.79 -7.23
N ILE A 31 -16.51 -4.77 -7.15
CA ILE A 31 -15.28 -4.67 -6.34
C ILE A 31 -14.31 -3.70 -7.01
N VAL A 32 -14.23 -3.68 -8.34
CA VAL A 32 -13.38 -2.74 -9.10
C VAL A 32 -13.67 -1.31 -8.66
N ALA A 33 -14.94 -0.90 -8.61
CA ALA A 33 -15.31 0.44 -8.19
C ALA A 33 -14.81 0.77 -6.77
N VAL A 34 -14.95 -0.17 -5.83
CA VAL A 34 -14.49 -0.01 -4.44
C VAL A 34 -12.96 0.13 -4.38
N VAL A 35 -12.22 -0.73 -5.09
CA VAL A 35 -10.75 -0.72 -5.09
C VAL A 35 -10.21 0.53 -5.80
N ILE A 36 -10.87 1.01 -6.86
CA ILE A 36 -10.51 2.28 -7.51
C ILE A 36 -10.71 3.45 -6.55
N VAL A 37 -11.85 3.52 -5.87
CA VAL A 37 -12.12 4.57 -4.89
C VAL A 37 -11.09 4.54 -3.77
N LEU A 38 -10.71 3.35 -3.28
CA LEU A 38 -9.66 3.18 -2.29
C LEU A 38 -8.30 3.70 -2.81
N GLY A 39 -7.86 3.26 -3.98
CA GLY A 39 -6.58 3.70 -4.55
C GLY A 39 -6.53 5.21 -4.80
N LEU A 40 -7.62 5.82 -5.28
CA LEU A 40 -7.73 7.27 -5.43
C LEU A 40 -7.72 8.00 -4.08
N ALA A 41 -8.38 7.44 -3.06
CA ALA A 41 -8.37 8.01 -1.72
C ALA A 41 -6.95 7.98 -1.11
N GLU A 42 -6.18 6.93 -1.34
CA GLU A 42 -4.78 6.81 -0.91
C GLU A 42 -3.88 7.82 -1.61
N LEU A 43 -4.05 8.01 -2.93
CA LEU A 43 -3.33 9.05 -3.67
C LEU A 43 -3.68 10.45 -3.17
N GLY A 44 -4.97 10.73 -2.98
CA GLY A 44 -5.46 12.00 -2.43
C GLY A 44 -4.92 12.26 -1.02
N TRP A 45 -4.89 11.23 -0.19
CA TRP A 45 -4.31 11.28 1.16
C TRP A 45 -2.81 11.56 1.11
N ALA A 46 -2.06 10.86 0.24
CA ALA A 46 -0.62 11.06 0.07
C ALA A 46 -0.29 12.50 -0.32
N VAL A 47 -0.98 13.04 -1.34
CA VAL A 47 -0.81 14.43 -1.78
C VAL A 47 -1.14 15.41 -0.66
N THR A 48 -2.23 15.19 0.06
CA THR A 48 -2.64 16.06 1.17
C THR A 48 -1.67 16.00 2.35
N ALA A 49 -1.12 14.81 2.66
CA ALA A 49 -0.12 14.63 3.70
C ALA A 49 1.19 15.35 3.37
N LEU A 50 1.62 15.32 2.09
CA LEU A 50 2.77 16.09 1.61
C LEU A 50 2.52 17.59 1.66
N ALA A 51 1.33 18.05 1.23
CA ALA A 51 0.97 19.46 1.23
C ALA A 51 0.90 20.05 2.64
N LEU A 52 0.28 19.33 3.57
CA LEU A 52 0.10 19.79 4.96
C LEU A 52 1.30 19.49 5.86
N GLN A 53 2.27 18.70 5.37
CA GLN A 53 3.37 18.15 6.16
C GLN A 53 2.89 17.38 7.41
N ARG A 54 1.63 16.93 7.46
CA ARG A 54 1.07 16.21 8.62
C ARG A 54 0.00 15.23 8.12
N PRO A 55 -0.22 14.11 8.81
CA PRO A 55 -1.24 13.15 8.41
C PRO A 55 -2.65 13.78 8.51
N PRO A 56 -3.40 13.90 7.40
CA PRO A 56 -4.77 14.38 7.43
C PRO A 56 -5.67 13.31 8.04
N ALA A 57 -6.52 13.70 8.99
CA ALA A 57 -7.53 12.84 9.64
C ALA A 57 -7.01 11.46 10.13
N PRO A 58 -5.98 11.40 11.00
CA PRO A 58 -5.26 10.16 11.34
C PRO A 58 -6.13 9.05 11.94
N ARG A 59 -7.24 9.39 12.61
CA ARG A 59 -8.21 8.40 13.13
C ARG A 59 -8.98 7.71 12.00
N LEU A 60 -9.40 8.48 11.00
CA LEU A 60 -10.13 7.95 9.85
C LEU A 60 -9.20 7.09 8.99
N THR A 61 -7.97 7.55 8.76
CA THR A 61 -6.94 6.77 8.06
C THR A 61 -6.68 5.44 8.76
N LEU A 62 -6.49 5.43 10.08
CA LEU A 62 -6.31 4.18 10.83
C LEU A 62 -7.48 3.19 10.65
N ALA A 63 -8.72 3.68 10.73
CA ALA A 63 -9.90 2.84 10.57
C ALA A 63 -10.01 2.28 9.13
N ILE A 64 -9.78 3.14 8.14
CA ILE A 64 -9.87 2.79 6.71
C ILE A 64 -8.71 1.90 6.29
N THR A 65 -7.49 2.08 6.80
CA THR A 65 -6.34 1.27 6.40
C THR A 65 -6.39 -0.11 7.06
N LEU A 66 -6.74 -0.20 8.35
CA LEU A 66 -6.79 -1.49 9.04
C LEU A 66 -7.90 -2.42 8.53
N SER A 67 -9.02 -1.87 8.03
CA SER A 67 -10.16 -2.70 7.61
C SER A 67 -9.88 -3.55 6.34
N PRO A 68 -9.38 -3.00 5.23
CA PRO A 68 -8.93 -3.74 4.05
C PRO A 68 -7.71 -4.61 4.33
N THR A 69 -6.71 -4.12 5.08
CA THR A 69 -5.54 -4.93 5.42
C THR A 69 -5.92 -6.16 6.25
N ALA A 70 -6.86 -6.02 7.19
CA ALA A 70 -7.39 -7.14 7.95
C ALA A 70 -8.22 -8.10 7.07
N ALA A 71 -9.01 -7.58 6.13
CA ALA A 71 -9.77 -8.42 5.20
C ALA A 71 -8.87 -9.23 4.27
N VAL A 72 -7.82 -8.60 3.72
CA VAL A 72 -6.80 -9.27 2.89
C VAL A 72 -5.99 -10.28 3.71
N GLY A 73 -5.58 -9.92 4.94
CA GLY A 73 -4.88 -10.83 5.84
C GLY A 73 -5.71 -12.04 6.23
N LEU A 74 -7.00 -11.84 6.52
CA LEU A 74 -7.96 -12.91 6.82
C LEU A 74 -8.16 -13.83 5.60
N TRP A 75 -8.33 -13.24 4.41
CA TRP A 75 -8.44 -14.01 3.16
C TRP A 75 -7.18 -14.83 2.86
N ALA A 76 -5.99 -14.26 3.07
CA ALA A 76 -4.72 -14.97 2.91
C ALA A 76 -4.59 -16.14 3.90
N LEU A 77 -4.96 -15.95 5.17
CA LEU A 77 -4.98 -17.01 6.18
C LEU A 77 -5.94 -18.15 5.81
N ILE A 78 -7.14 -17.82 5.33
CA ILE A 78 -8.12 -18.81 4.82
C ILE A 78 -7.57 -19.55 3.61
N SER A 79 -6.87 -18.86 2.71
CA SER A 79 -6.29 -19.48 1.52
C SER A 79 -5.17 -20.47 1.86
N VAL A 80 -4.31 -20.13 2.83
CA VAL A 80 -3.23 -21.01 3.32
C VAL A 80 -3.78 -22.21 4.09
N SER A 81 -4.83 -22.03 4.90
CA SER A 81 -5.47 -23.15 5.60
C SER A 81 -6.21 -24.09 4.64
N ALA A 82 -6.80 -23.57 3.58
CA ALA A 82 -7.47 -24.37 2.54
C ALA A 82 -6.50 -25.19 1.66
N GLN A 83 -5.20 -24.83 1.60
CA GLN A 83 -4.18 -25.63 0.90
C GLN A 83 -3.87 -26.97 1.56
N HIS A 84 -4.28 -27.18 2.82
CA HIS A 84 -4.06 -28.43 3.54
C HIS A 84 -5.20 -29.45 3.33
N ASP A 85 -6.27 -29.07 2.63
CA ASP A 85 -7.41 -29.94 2.35
C ASP A 85 -7.35 -30.41 0.89
N GLU A 86 -7.09 -31.71 0.67
CA GLU A 86 -6.91 -32.33 -0.66
C GLU A 86 -8.11 -32.09 -1.61
N MET A 87 -9.27 -31.73 -1.07
CA MET A 87 -10.49 -31.47 -1.85
C MET A 87 -10.49 -30.09 -2.56
N THR A 88 -9.61 -29.16 -2.18
CA THR A 88 -9.52 -27.81 -2.77
C THR A 88 -8.62 -27.73 -4.02
N MET A 89 -8.03 -28.86 -4.44
CA MET A 89 -7.10 -28.99 -5.58
C MET A 89 -7.74 -28.76 -6.97
N ARG A 90 -8.94 -28.15 -7.03
CA ARG A 90 -9.68 -27.85 -8.26
C ARG A 90 -9.99 -26.37 -8.46
N MET A 91 -9.67 -25.49 -7.52
CA MET A 91 -9.69 -24.05 -7.79
C MET A 91 -8.41 -23.69 -8.56
N PRO A 92 -8.50 -23.02 -9.72
CA PRO A 92 -7.32 -22.68 -10.52
C PRO A 92 -6.34 -21.84 -9.68
N MET A 93 -5.19 -22.42 -9.34
CA MET A 93 -4.07 -21.78 -8.63
C MET A 93 -3.55 -20.51 -9.33
N THR A 94 -3.97 -20.26 -10.58
CA THR A 94 -3.59 -19.12 -11.40
C THR A 94 -4.33 -17.82 -11.07
N ALA A 95 -5.50 -17.87 -10.43
CA ALA A 95 -6.24 -16.67 -10.03
C ALA A 95 -5.81 -16.13 -8.65
N THR A 96 -5.39 -17.02 -7.75
CA THR A 96 -5.15 -16.68 -6.33
C THR A 96 -3.68 -16.37 -6.04
N GLY A 97 -2.74 -17.12 -6.64
CA GLY A 97 -1.31 -16.99 -6.34
C GLY A 97 -0.68 -15.68 -6.84
N GLY A 98 -1.15 -15.15 -7.98
CA GLY A 98 -0.64 -13.91 -8.57
C GLY A 98 -0.99 -12.64 -7.77
N MET A 99 -2.08 -12.66 -6.99
CA MET A 99 -2.55 -11.51 -6.21
C MET A 99 -1.87 -11.35 -4.85
N VAL A 100 -1.24 -12.42 -4.32
CA VAL A 100 -0.62 -12.38 -3.00
C VAL A 100 0.49 -11.34 -2.93
N LEU A 101 1.34 -11.26 -3.97
CA LEU A 101 2.45 -10.31 -3.99
C LEU A 101 1.97 -8.85 -4.08
N PRO A 102 1.10 -8.46 -5.04
CA PRO A 102 0.54 -7.11 -5.08
C PRO A 102 -0.21 -6.72 -3.79
N LEU A 103 -1.15 -7.55 -3.32
CA LEU A 103 -1.94 -7.23 -2.14
C LEU A 103 -1.10 -7.22 -0.86
N GLY A 104 -0.12 -8.11 -0.75
CA GLY A 104 0.84 -8.13 0.36
C GLY A 104 1.72 -6.89 0.37
N ALA A 105 2.18 -6.42 -0.79
CA ALA A 105 2.94 -5.18 -0.92
C ALA A 105 2.10 -3.97 -0.49
N ALA A 106 0.86 -3.85 -0.98
CA ALA A 106 -0.06 -2.78 -0.57
C ALA A 106 -0.31 -2.81 0.96
N ALA A 107 -0.61 -3.99 1.51
CA ALA A 107 -0.80 -4.19 2.95
C ALA A 107 0.40 -3.75 3.81
N ILE A 108 1.63 -4.04 3.37
CA ILE A 108 2.85 -3.59 4.08
C ILE A 108 2.97 -2.07 4.05
N LEU A 109 2.72 -1.44 2.89
CA LEU A 109 2.78 0.01 2.75
C LEU A 109 1.71 0.70 3.60
N ASP A 110 0.50 0.15 3.60
CA ASP A 110 -0.62 0.56 4.44
C ASP A 110 -0.33 0.42 5.93
N LEU A 111 0.31 -0.67 6.36
CA LEU A 111 0.73 -0.85 7.74
C LEU A 111 1.68 0.25 8.19
N VAL A 112 2.61 0.68 7.33
CA VAL A 112 3.50 1.82 7.62
C VAL A 112 2.69 3.11 7.80
N VAL A 113 1.69 3.36 6.96
CA VAL A 113 0.79 4.53 7.07
C VAL A 113 0.01 4.48 8.40
N ALA A 114 -0.54 3.31 8.75
CA ALA A 114 -1.29 3.10 9.98
C ALA A 114 -0.40 3.34 11.23
N LEU A 115 0.82 2.80 11.25
CA LEU A 115 1.80 3.02 12.33
C LEU A 115 2.18 4.50 12.46
N ALA A 116 2.34 5.20 11.34
CA ALA A 116 2.59 6.64 11.36
C ALA A 116 1.40 7.43 11.92
N CYS A 117 0.17 7.09 11.54
CA CYS A 117 -1.03 7.71 12.09
C CYS A 117 -1.20 7.40 13.59
N ALA A 118 -0.96 6.16 14.01
CA ALA A 118 -1.02 5.75 15.41
C ALA A 118 0.03 6.46 16.26
N SER A 119 1.26 6.61 15.76
CA SER A 119 2.30 7.35 16.45
C SER A 119 1.96 8.84 16.53
N ALA A 120 1.43 9.45 15.47
CA ALA A 120 0.97 10.85 15.49
C ALA A 120 -0.15 11.10 16.52
N LEU A 121 -1.05 10.13 16.74
CA LEU A 121 -2.09 10.21 17.78
C LEU A 121 -1.54 10.04 19.21
N ARG A 122 -0.41 9.33 19.37
CA ARG A 122 0.21 9.06 20.68
C ARG A 122 1.24 10.10 21.10
N HIS A 123 1.74 10.93 20.20
CA HIS A 123 2.81 11.87 20.50
C HIS A 123 2.30 13.13 21.23
N VAL A 124 2.83 13.36 22.42
CA VAL A 124 2.78 14.66 23.11
C VAL A 124 3.87 15.55 22.49
N PRO A 125 3.56 16.80 22.06
CA PRO A 125 4.55 17.66 21.43
C PRO A 125 5.73 17.89 22.38
N ARG A 126 6.90 17.34 22.01
CA ARG A 126 8.18 17.68 22.63
C ARG A 126 8.91 18.65 21.72
N SER A 127 9.53 19.66 22.31
CA SER A 127 10.38 20.63 21.60
C SER A 127 11.57 19.89 20.98
N GLU A 128 11.51 19.61 19.68
CA GLU A 128 12.56 18.90 18.96
C GLU A 128 13.50 19.87 18.24
N SER A 129 14.81 19.64 18.40
CA SER A 129 15.87 20.36 17.68
C SER A 129 15.79 20.11 16.16
N ALA A 130 16.09 21.16 15.38
CA ALA A 130 16.01 21.13 13.92
C ALA A 130 16.87 19.98 13.32
N PRO A 131 16.30 19.12 12.45
CA PRO A 131 17.06 18.06 11.78
C PRO A 131 18.13 18.65 10.84
N ARG A 132 19.29 18.01 10.75
CA ARG A 132 20.27 18.30 9.69
C ARG A 132 19.70 17.91 8.32
N ILE A 133 19.72 18.83 7.36
CA ILE A 133 19.15 18.68 6.00
C ILE A 133 19.67 17.43 5.29
N SER A 134 20.98 17.14 5.39
CA SER A 134 21.59 15.97 4.75
C SER A 134 21.02 14.64 5.22
N LYS A 135 20.76 14.49 6.53
CA LYS A 135 20.11 13.30 7.09
C LYS A 135 18.67 13.18 6.59
N SER A 136 17.96 14.31 6.47
CA SER A 136 16.60 14.37 5.93
C SER A 136 16.54 13.93 4.47
N LEU A 137 17.47 14.41 3.64
CA LEU A 137 17.51 14.05 2.22
C LEU A 137 17.85 12.56 2.05
N ALA A 138 18.83 12.05 2.80
CA ALA A 138 19.24 10.65 2.74
C ALA A 138 18.09 9.68 3.03
N GLY A 139 17.25 9.96 4.05
CA GLY A 139 16.13 9.07 4.32
C GLY A 139 14.93 9.25 3.40
N ILE A 140 14.77 10.42 2.74
CA ILE A 140 13.80 10.56 1.65
C ILE A 140 14.22 9.67 0.48
N VAL A 141 15.49 9.73 0.08
CA VAL A 141 16.02 8.89 -1.00
C VAL A 141 15.90 7.41 -0.66
N LEU A 142 16.26 7.02 0.57
CA LEU A 142 16.15 5.64 1.02
C LEU A 142 14.69 5.15 1.08
N GLY A 143 13.78 5.98 1.61
CA GLY A 143 12.36 5.65 1.65
C GLY A 143 11.75 5.52 0.26
N ALA A 144 12.08 6.44 -0.65
CA ALA A 144 11.65 6.38 -2.03
C ALA A 144 12.19 5.12 -2.74
N ALA A 145 13.47 4.78 -2.52
CA ALA A 145 14.07 3.57 -3.09
C ALA A 145 13.39 2.30 -2.56
N LEU A 146 13.09 2.21 -1.26
CA LEU A 146 12.40 1.07 -0.67
C LEU A 146 10.95 0.95 -1.17
N VAL A 147 10.20 2.05 -1.19
CA VAL A 147 8.83 2.07 -1.74
C VAL A 147 8.85 1.65 -3.21
N THR A 148 9.78 2.16 -4.00
CA THR A 148 9.93 1.78 -5.42
C THR A 148 10.27 0.30 -5.56
N GLY A 149 11.22 -0.20 -4.76
CA GLY A 149 11.62 -1.61 -4.76
C GLY A 149 10.50 -2.58 -4.39
N VAL A 150 9.49 -2.14 -3.64
CA VAL A 150 8.28 -2.90 -3.33
C VAL A 150 7.19 -2.72 -4.39
N THR A 151 6.95 -1.48 -4.80
CA THR A 151 5.83 -1.10 -5.67
C THR A 151 6.03 -1.61 -7.11
N VAL A 152 7.24 -1.51 -7.65
CA VAL A 152 7.54 -1.92 -9.04
C VAL A 152 7.30 -3.42 -9.29
N PRO A 153 7.87 -4.37 -8.50
CA PRO A 153 7.58 -5.79 -8.70
C PRO A 153 6.12 -6.13 -8.41
N ALA A 154 5.48 -5.45 -7.45
CA ALA A 154 4.05 -5.60 -7.20
C ALA A 154 3.21 -5.22 -8.43
N LEU A 155 3.51 -4.07 -9.05
CA LEU A 155 2.83 -3.63 -10.28
C LEU A 155 3.09 -4.60 -11.45
N ALA A 156 4.32 -5.08 -11.62
CA ALA A 156 4.68 -6.04 -12.66
C ALA A 156 3.93 -7.38 -12.52
N ALA A 157 3.58 -7.77 -11.30
CA ALA A 157 2.82 -8.99 -11.00
C ALA A 157 1.30 -8.84 -11.21
N THR A 158 0.79 -7.62 -11.46
CA THR A 158 -0.64 -7.40 -11.74
C THR A 158 -1.01 -7.71 -13.19
N ASN A 159 -2.31 -7.91 -13.46
CA ASN A 159 -2.82 -8.03 -14.83
C ASN A 159 -2.42 -6.81 -15.70
N ALA A 160 -2.49 -5.60 -15.15
CA ALA A 160 -2.07 -4.39 -15.86
C ALA A 160 -0.59 -4.45 -16.27
N GLY A 161 0.29 -4.94 -15.39
CA GLY A 161 1.71 -5.12 -15.68
C GLY A 161 1.99 -6.20 -16.73
N GLN A 162 1.27 -7.32 -16.68
CA GLN A 162 1.41 -8.42 -17.65
C GLN A 162 0.99 -8.01 -19.07
N HIS A 163 -0.03 -7.15 -19.21
CA HIS A 163 -0.56 -6.72 -20.51
C HIS A 163 0.15 -5.49 -21.10
N ALA A 164 0.98 -4.79 -20.33
CA ALA A 164 1.71 -3.61 -20.82
C ALA A 164 2.67 -3.94 -21.98
N ASN A 165 3.17 -5.18 -22.04
CA ASN A 165 4.18 -5.60 -23.03
C ASN A 165 3.55 -6.16 -24.31
N THR A 166 2.31 -6.63 -24.25
CA THR A 166 1.64 -7.32 -25.35
C THR A 166 1.21 -6.37 -26.47
N HIS A 167 1.07 -5.08 -26.18
CA HIS A 167 0.70 -4.05 -27.16
C HIS A 167 1.89 -3.51 -27.99
N MET A 168 3.15 -3.80 -27.61
CA MET A 168 4.33 -3.34 -28.36
C MET A 168 4.77 -4.29 -29.49
N HIS A 169 4.11 -5.44 -29.63
CA HIS A 169 4.42 -6.47 -30.63
C HIS A 169 3.33 -6.61 -31.72
N MET A 170 2.38 -5.68 -31.78
CA MET A 170 1.41 -5.54 -32.87
C MET A 170 1.72 -4.29 -33.70
#